data_AF-A0A9E0TNK6-F1
#
_entry.id   AF-A0A9E0TNK6-F1
#
_cell.length_a   1.000
_cell.length_b   1.000
_cell.length_c   1.000
_cell.angle_alpha   90.00
_cell.angle_beta   90.00
_cell.angle_gamma   90.00
#
_symmetry.space_group_name_H-M   'P 1'
#
loop_
_entity.id
_entity.type
_entity.pdbx_description
1 polymer ?
#
loop_
_entity_poly.entity_id
_entity_poly.type
_entity_poly.pdbx_seq_one_letter_code
_entity_poly.pdbx_strand_id
1 'polypeptide(L)'
;MPRLRLCLLFATLGLSALAAADRLPYDGLVLPFKEVVISSPVQSTIDAVLVKEGDRVEAGQTMAQLFSKIEELDMLRAKAAVEKKEFDFKGSKNLYSEKIISEDEALKNKLELEQARLDHEITTEAFRLRTVRAPSPGIVVEKLREAGESVTPAQPMFRIVDIHQVYVQFYVRAEDLSLIHVGDPMNVRCPVLDPKKVYTGKVDFIDPRVDAG
;
A
#
# COMPACT_ATOMS: atom_id res chain seq x y z
N MET A 1 -51.59 -55.29 18.06
CA MET A 1 -51.01 -56.50 17.45
C MET A 1 -51.46 -56.59 15.98
N PRO A 2 -50.65 -57.13 15.06
CA PRO A 2 -49.87 -56.31 14.11
C PRO A 2 -49.97 -56.80 12.63
N ARG A 3 -49.17 -56.16 11.75
CA ARG A 3 -48.55 -56.68 10.49
C ARG A 3 -49.36 -56.52 9.19
N LEU A 4 -48.80 -56.18 8.02
CA LEU A 4 -47.46 -55.77 7.57
C LEU A 4 -47.57 -55.21 6.13
N ARG A 5 -46.80 -54.16 5.86
CA ARG A 5 -45.97 -53.82 4.67
C ARG A 5 -46.25 -54.47 3.30
N LEU A 6 -46.22 -53.63 2.25
CA LEU A 6 -45.30 -53.84 1.12
C LEU A 6 -44.82 -52.51 0.52
N CYS A 7 -43.50 -52.34 0.49
CA CYS A 7 -42.75 -51.24 -0.12
C CYS A 7 -42.86 -51.26 -1.65
N LEU A 8 -42.94 -50.09 -2.27
CA LEU A 8 -42.42 -49.88 -3.62
C LEU A 8 -41.54 -48.63 -3.59
N LEU A 9 -40.23 -48.91 -3.53
CA LEU A 9 -39.13 -47.97 -3.74
C LEU A 9 -39.19 -47.50 -5.20
N PHE A 10 -39.60 -46.26 -5.43
CA PHE A 10 -39.14 -45.52 -6.61
C PHE A 10 -37.88 -44.75 -6.21
N ALA A 11 -36.74 -45.40 -6.43
CA ALA A 11 -35.47 -44.73 -6.53
C ALA A 11 -35.47 -43.90 -7.82
N THR A 12 -36.04 -42.69 -7.78
CA THR A 12 -35.64 -41.67 -8.74
C THR A 12 -34.25 -41.21 -8.33
N LEU A 13 -33.25 -41.82 -8.96
CA LEU A 13 -31.95 -41.20 -9.13
C LEU A 13 -32.22 -39.84 -9.80
N GLY A 14 -32.41 -38.81 -8.98
CA GLY A 14 -32.21 -37.44 -9.39
C GLY A 14 -30.72 -37.30 -9.61
N LEU A 15 -30.27 -37.76 -10.77
CA LEU A 15 -29.00 -37.35 -11.35
C LEU A 15 -29.16 -35.85 -11.53
N SER A 16 -28.79 -35.08 -10.51
CA SER A 16 -28.44 -33.69 -10.66
C SER A 16 -27.26 -33.71 -11.62
N ALA A 17 -27.57 -33.67 -12.91
CA ALA A 17 -26.66 -33.24 -13.93
C ALA A 17 -26.24 -31.85 -13.47
N LEU A 18 -25.14 -31.81 -12.72
CA LEU A 18 -24.33 -30.63 -12.57
C LEU A 18 -23.96 -30.35 -14.02
N ALA A 19 -24.70 -29.43 -14.64
CA ALA A 19 -24.36 -28.91 -15.94
C ALA A 19 -22.93 -28.44 -15.80
N ALA A 20 -21.99 -29.26 -16.26
CA ALA A 20 -20.70 -28.80 -16.67
C ALA A 20 -21.05 -27.88 -17.84
N ALA A 21 -21.38 -26.63 -17.51
CA ALA A 21 -21.39 -25.57 -18.49
C ALA A 21 -20.02 -25.68 -19.14
N ASP A 22 -20.01 -26.04 -20.43
CA ASP A 22 -18.83 -26.00 -21.27
C ASP A 22 -18.37 -24.54 -21.31
N ARG A 23 -17.66 -24.15 -20.25
CA ARG A 23 -17.04 -22.84 -20.14
C ARG A 23 -15.86 -22.90 -21.07
N LEU A 24 -16.03 -22.25 -22.22
CA LEU A 24 -15.00 -22.13 -23.23
C LEU A 24 -13.71 -21.65 -22.55
N PRO A 25 -12.58 -22.31 -22.82
CA PRO A 25 -11.31 -21.89 -22.25
C PRO A 25 -10.92 -20.54 -22.87
N TYR A 26 -10.78 -19.52 -22.02
CA TYR A 26 -10.19 -18.24 -22.40
C TYR A 26 -8.79 -18.15 -21.81
N ASP A 27 -7.83 -17.75 -22.63
CA ASP A 27 -6.50 -17.40 -22.17
C ASP A 27 -6.52 -15.98 -21.63
N GLY A 28 -5.89 -15.78 -20.48
CA GLY A 28 -5.89 -14.51 -19.77
C GLY A 28 -4.54 -14.19 -19.16
N LEU A 29 -4.34 -12.90 -18.91
CA LEU A 29 -3.18 -12.36 -18.21
C LEU A 29 -3.52 -12.18 -16.73
N VAL A 30 -2.63 -12.64 -15.86
CA VAL A 30 -2.72 -12.35 -14.42
C VAL A 30 -2.13 -10.97 -14.18
N LEU A 31 -2.96 -10.06 -13.68
CA LEU A 31 -2.59 -8.72 -13.30
C LEU A 31 -2.63 -8.58 -11.77
N PRO A 32 -1.74 -7.80 -11.18
CA PRO A 32 -1.83 -7.53 -9.76
C PRO A 32 -3.03 -6.66 -9.43
N PHE A 33 -3.55 -6.80 -8.22
CA PHE A 33 -4.64 -5.96 -7.73
C PHE A 33 -4.21 -4.49 -7.58
N LYS A 34 -2.99 -4.27 -7.10
CA LYS A 34 -2.47 -2.93 -6.86
C LYS A 34 -0.99 -2.85 -7.20
N GLU A 35 -0.64 -1.81 -7.92
CA GLU A 35 0.73 -1.47 -8.28
C GLU A 35 1.01 -0.03 -7.85
N VAL A 36 2.13 0.18 -7.18
CA VAL A 36 2.55 1.48 -6.66
C VAL A 36 3.97 1.77 -7.10
N VAL A 37 4.14 2.90 -7.78
CA VAL A 37 5.46 3.46 -8.09
C VAL A 37 5.86 4.40 -6.97
N ILE A 38 6.98 4.10 -6.33
CA ILE A 38 7.57 4.93 -5.29
C ILE A 38 8.63 5.80 -5.94
N SER A 39 8.48 7.10 -5.74
CA SER A 39 9.40 8.11 -6.25
C SER A 39 10.16 8.80 -5.13
N SER A 40 11.25 9.47 -5.48
CA SER A 40 11.96 10.33 -4.54
C SER A 40 11.06 11.51 -4.13
N PRO A 41 10.93 11.81 -2.83
CA PRO A 41 10.19 12.98 -2.37
C PRO A 41 10.97 14.28 -2.54
N VAL A 42 12.31 14.22 -2.60
CA VAL A 42 13.20 15.39 -2.60
C VAL A 42 14.34 15.23 -3.60
N GLN A 43 15.01 16.34 -3.93
CA GLN A 43 16.27 16.29 -4.66
C GLN A 43 17.41 15.89 -3.71
N SER A 44 18.12 14.82 -4.04
CA SER A 44 19.23 14.33 -3.21
C SER A 44 20.07 13.27 -3.93
N THR A 45 21.13 12.82 -3.28
CA THR A 45 21.88 11.63 -3.65
C THR A 45 21.41 10.45 -2.81
N ILE A 46 21.31 9.27 -3.41
CA ILE A 46 20.97 8.04 -2.71
C ILE A 46 22.22 7.55 -1.97
N ASP A 47 22.14 7.45 -0.64
CA ASP A 47 23.24 6.97 0.21
C ASP A 47 23.28 5.44 0.22
N ALA A 48 22.11 4.81 0.41
CA ALA A 48 21.98 3.36 0.42
C ALA A 48 20.61 2.90 -0.11
N VAL A 49 20.61 1.78 -0.81
CA VAL A 49 19.40 1.01 -1.15
C VAL A 49 19.39 -0.26 -0.32
N LEU A 50 18.33 -0.46 0.47
CA LEU A 50 18.22 -1.54 1.46
C LEU A 50 17.39 -2.73 0.98
N VAL A 51 16.76 -2.62 -0.19
CA VAL A 51 15.89 -3.65 -0.77
C VAL A 51 16.33 -4.02 -2.17
N LYS A 52 16.00 -5.24 -2.59
CA LYS A 52 16.28 -5.78 -3.91
C LYS A 52 15.00 -6.19 -4.62
N GLU A 53 15.10 -6.39 -5.92
CA GLU A 53 14.01 -6.97 -6.70
C GLU A 53 13.70 -8.39 -6.19
N GLY A 54 12.42 -8.69 -6.06
CA GLY A 54 11.90 -9.92 -5.46
C GLY A 54 11.73 -9.87 -3.95
N ASP A 55 12.24 -8.85 -3.25
CA ASP A 55 12.07 -8.75 -1.80
C ASP A 55 10.61 -8.43 -1.44
N ARG A 56 10.14 -9.07 -0.37
CA ARG A 56 8.86 -8.72 0.25
C ARG A 56 9.07 -7.59 1.24
N VAL A 57 8.22 -6.58 1.16
CA VAL A 57 8.25 -5.42 2.05
C VAL A 57 6.93 -5.23 2.79
N GLU A 58 7.03 -4.65 3.99
CA GLU A 58 5.89 -4.26 4.83
C GLU A 58 5.60 -2.75 4.73
N ALA A 59 4.40 -2.33 5.13
CA ALA A 59 4.07 -0.91 5.22
C ALA A 59 5.02 -0.18 6.19
N GLY A 60 5.62 0.93 5.75
CA GLY A 60 6.56 1.74 6.53
C GLY A 60 8.00 1.24 6.51
N GLN A 61 8.28 0.07 5.92
CA GLN A 61 9.63 -0.47 5.80
C GLN A 61 10.52 0.48 4.99
N THR A 62 11.74 0.72 5.49
CA THR A 62 12.74 1.53 4.79
C THR A 62 13.26 0.80 3.57
N MET A 63 13.22 1.45 2.41
CA MET A 63 13.68 0.91 1.14
C MET A 63 14.98 1.55 0.66
N ALA A 64 15.10 2.86 0.84
CA ALA A 64 16.31 3.61 0.54
C ALA A 64 16.52 4.74 1.53
N GLN A 65 17.78 5.09 1.72
CA GLN A 65 18.21 6.24 2.48
C GLN A 65 18.84 7.26 1.51
N LEU A 66 18.35 8.48 1.55
CA LEU A 66 18.93 9.62 0.86
C LEU A 66 19.94 10.30 1.79
N PHE A 67 20.87 11.04 1.22
CA PHE A 67 21.80 11.85 1.99
C PHE A 67 21.04 12.81 2.91
N SER A 68 21.25 12.66 4.22
CA SER A 68 20.41 13.29 5.26
C SER A 68 21.19 14.05 6.32
N LYS A 69 22.52 14.19 6.17
CA LYS A 69 23.36 14.64 7.28
C LYS A 69 23.05 16.10 7.69
N ILE A 70 22.72 16.94 6.72
CA ILE A 70 22.39 18.34 6.96
C ILE A 70 21.05 18.44 7.70
N GLU A 71 20.03 17.73 7.21
CA GLU A 71 18.70 17.74 7.80
C GLU A 71 18.68 17.12 9.20
N GLU A 72 19.50 16.10 9.44
CA GLU A 72 19.70 15.53 10.77
C GLU A 72 20.23 16.59 11.74
N LEU A 73 21.27 17.33 11.34
CA LEU A 73 21.89 18.36 12.18
C LEU A 73 20.92 19.54 12.41
N ASP A 74 20.16 19.94 11.40
CA ASP A 74 19.17 21.02 11.52
C ASP A 74 18.02 20.62 12.45
N MET A 75 17.52 19.38 12.34
CA MET A 75 16.52 18.84 13.27
C MET A 75 17.05 18.83 14.71
N LEU A 76 18.29 18.38 14.94
CA LEU A 76 18.90 18.39 16.26
C LEU A 76 19.08 19.81 16.82
N ARG A 77 19.44 20.79 15.98
CA ARG A 77 19.53 22.20 16.36
C ARG A 77 18.17 22.76 16.78
N ALA A 78 17.13 22.50 16.00
CA ALA A 78 15.77 22.95 16.29
C ALA A 78 15.23 22.30 17.57
N LYS A 79 15.53 21.00 17.78
CA LYS A 79 15.18 20.28 19.02
C LYS A 79 15.80 20.92 20.25
N ALA A 80 17.08 21.27 20.20
CA ALA A 80 17.76 21.96 21.31
C ALA A 80 17.16 23.35 21.58
N ALA A 81 16.73 24.06 20.53
CA ALA A 81 16.04 25.33 20.68
C ALA A 81 14.69 25.18 21.38
N VAL A 82 13.90 24.15 21.04
CA VAL A 82 12.66 23.80 21.76
C VAL A 82 12.94 23.55 23.23
N GLU A 83 13.91 22.69 23.56
CA GLU A 83 14.24 22.36 24.95
C GLU A 83 14.60 23.61 25.78
N LYS A 84 15.37 24.53 25.20
CA LYS A 84 15.68 25.82 25.83
C LYS A 84 14.42 26.65 26.06
N LYS A 85 13.56 26.80 25.05
CA LYS A 85 12.33 27.59 25.14
C LYS A 85 11.28 26.97 26.07
N GLU A 86 11.26 25.65 26.20
CA GLU A 86 10.42 24.95 27.17
C GLU A 86 10.85 25.25 28.60
N PHE A 87 12.17 25.28 28.85
CA PHE A 87 12.71 25.69 30.13
C PHE A 87 12.33 27.15 30.48
N ASP A 88 12.54 28.08 29.54
CA ASP A 88 12.20 29.50 29.70
C ASP A 88 10.69 29.69 29.96
N PHE A 89 9.83 29.02 29.18
CA PHE A 89 8.38 29.06 29.36
C PHE A 89 7.95 28.50 30.72
N LYS A 90 8.54 27.39 31.18
CA LYS A 90 8.25 26.82 32.49
C LYS A 90 8.63 27.78 33.62
N GLY A 91 9.79 28.42 33.52
CA GLY A 91 10.22 29.46 34.46
C GLY A 91 9.25 30.64 34.47
N SER A 92 8.93 31.17 33.29
CA SER A 92 8.00 32.29 33.12
C SER A 92 6.59 31.97 33.65
N LYS A 93 6.08 30.75 33.43
CA LYS A 93 4.78 30.30 33.94
C LYS A 93 4.73 30.31 35.47
N ASN A 94 5.81 29.87 36.13
CA ASN A 94 5.91 29.90 37.59
C ASN A 94 5.94 31.35 38.11
N LEU A 95 6.79 32.21 37.52
CA LEU A 95 6.89 33.62 37.89
C LEU A 95 5.57 34.38 37.67
N TYR A 96 4.81 34.05 36.62
CA TYR A 96 3.49 34.62 36.40
C TYR A 96 2.49 34.18 37.47
N SER A 97 2.52 32.91 37.89
CA SER A 97 1.66 32.41 38.97
C SER A 97 1.97 33.08 40.32
N GLU A 98 3.22 33.49 40.52
CA GLU A 98 3.69 34.27 41.67
C GLU A 98 3.46 35.79 41.49
N LYS A 99 2.86 36.23 40.38
CA LYS A 99 2.59 37.64 40.01
C LYS A 99 3.85 38.51 39.90
N ILE A 100 4.99 37.91 39.55
CA ILE A 100 6.29 38.59 39.41
C ILE A 100 6.44 39.23 38.02
N ILE A 101 5.90 38.60 36.98
CA ILE A 101 5.95 39.09 35.58
C ILE A 101 4.55 39.42 35.04
N SER A 102 4.49 40.17 33.94
CA SER A 102 3.23 40.52 33.28
C SER A 102 2.65 39.35 32.47
N GLU A 103 1.36 39.42 32.18
CA GLU A 103 0.69 38.47 31.28
C GLU A 103 1.29 38.53 29.87
N ASP A 104 1.63 39.72 29.38
CA ASP A 104 2.26 39.90 28.06
C ASP A 104 3.62 39.19 27.97
N GLU A 105 4.41 39.24 29.04
CA GLU A 105 5.71 38.56 29.09
C GLU A 105 5.55 37.04 29.13
N ALA A 106 4.59 36.54 29.92
CA ALA A 106 4.25 35.12 29.95
C ALA A 106 3.72 34.62 28.60
N LEU A 107 2.86 35.41 27.95
CA LEU A 107 2.33 35.13 26.62
C LEU A 107 3.44 35.13 25.57
N LYS A 108 4.37 36.08 25.63
CA LYS A 108 5.53 36.14 24.72
C LYS A 108 6.37 34.86 24.80
N ASN A 109 6.73 34.41 26.00
CA ASN A 109 7.51 33.18 26.17
C ASN A 109 6.76 31.94 25.67
N LYS A 110 5.43 31.90 25.85
CA LYS A 110 4.59 30.84 25.27
C LYS A 110 4.65 30.85 23.75
N LEU A 111 4.51 32.01 23.12
CA LEU A 111 4.55 32.15 21.66
C LEU A 111 5.92 31.78 21.09
N GLU A 112 7.02 32.16 21.76
CA GLU A 112 8.37 31.78 21.36
C GLU A 112 8.59 30.26 21.43
N LEU A 113 8.01 29.59 22.43
CA LEU A 113 8.03 28.13 22.51
C LEU A 113 7.25 27.49 21.35
N GLU A 114 6.03 27.94 21.08
CA GLU A 114 5.22 27.41 19.99
C GLU A 114 5.89 27.62 18.63
N GLN A 115 6.54 28.76 18.40
CA GLN A 115 7.36 29.00 17.21
C GLN A 115 8.51 27.99 17.09
N ALA A 116 9.28 27.79 18.18
CA ALA A 116 10.38 26.82 18.16
C ALA A 116 9.89 25.39 17.88
N ARG A 117 8.70 25.02 18.37
CA ARG A 117 8.09 23.70 18.11
C ARG A 117 7.73 23.52 16.65
N LEU A 118 7.14 24.53 16.02
CA LEU A 118 6.84 24.52 14.58
C LEU A 118 8.12 24.38 13.75
N ASP A 119 9.18 25.11 14.09
CA ASP A 119 10.47 25.00 13.41
C ASP A 119 11.08 23.58 13.56
N HIS A 120 10.97 22.98 14.74
CA HIS A 120 11.39 21.60 14.96
C HIS A 120 10.55 20.59 14.15
N GLU A 121 9.24 20.80 14.03
CA GLU A 121 8.37 19.95 13.21
C GLU A 121 8.74 20.04 11.72
N ILE A 122 8.98 21.25 11.20
CA ILE A 122 9.41 21.47 9.81
C ILE A 122 10.72 20.73 9.52
N THR A 123 11.72 20.87 10.40
CA THR A 123 13.02 20.21 10.24
C THR A 123 12.95 18.70 10.42
N THR A 124 12.06 18.20 11.29
CA THR A 124 11.78 16.77 11.46
C THR A 124 11.18 16.18 10.19
N GLU A 125 10.21 16.86 9.57
CA GLU A 125 9.62 16.40 8.32
C GLU A 125 10.63 16.43 7.17
N ALA A 126 11.45 17.48 7.07
CA ALA A 126 12.54 17.53 6.09
C ALA A 126 13.51 16.35 6.25
N PHE A 127 13.87 15.98 7.48
CA PHE A 127 14.70 14.80 7.77
C PHE A 127 13.97 13.50 7.43
N ARG A 128 12.68 13.38 7.76
CA ARG A 128 11.86 12.20 7.46
C ARG A 128 11.78 11.92 5.97
N LEU A 129 11.69 12.97 5.14
CA LEU A 129 11.68 12.85 3.68
C LEU A 129 13.02 12.32 3.11
N ARG A 130 14.09 12.28 3.91
CA ARG A 130 15.35 11.64 3.49
C ARG A 130 15.31 10.11 3.55
N THR A 131 14.24 9.52 4.09
CA THR A 131 14.06 8.06 4.11
C THR A 131 12.87 7.67 3.24
N VAL A 132 13.12 6.88 2.20
CA VAL A 132 12.09 6.37 1.30
C VAL A 132 11.53 5.08 1.89
N ARG A 133 10.21 5.04 2.11
CA ARG A 133 9.50 3.93 2.75
C ARG A 133 8.42 3.35 1.85
N ALA A 134 8.13 2.07 2.03
CA ALA A 134 7.01 1.41 1.37
C ALA A 134 5.67 1.93 1.93
N PRO A 135 4.72 2.38 1.08
CA PRO A 135 3.42 2.88 1.54
C PRO A 135 2.43 1.75 1.87
N SER A 136 2.65 0.54 1.36
CA SER A 136 1.83 -0.64 1.59
C SER A 136 2.70 -1.90 1.52
N PRO A 137 2.26 -3.03 2.12
CA PRO A 137 2.96 -4.28 1.93
C PRO A 137 2.91 -4.73 0.46
N GLY A 138 3.91 -5.47 0.02
CA GLY A 138 3.97 -5.99 -1.35
C GLY A 138 5.32 -6.60 -1.69
N ILE A 139 5.55 -6.83 -2.97
CA ILE A 139 6.82 -7.32 -3.52
C ILE A 139 7.43 -6.22 -4.39
N VAL A 140 8.73 -5.98 -4.22
CA VAL A 140 9.50 -5.08 -5.08
C VAL A 140 9.71 -5.78 -6.42
N VAL A 141 9.04 -5.33 -7.47
CA VAL A 141 9.14 -5.93 -8.81
C VAL A 141 10.21 -5.27 -9.67
N GLU A 142 10.50 -3.99 -9.42
CA GLU A 142 11.54 -3.25 -10.12
C GLU A 142 12.27 -2.31 -9.16
N LYS A 143 13.60 -2.28 -9.29
CA LYS A 143 14.48 -1.29 -8.69
C LYS A 143 15.08 -0.43 -9.80
N LEU A 144 14.67 0.84 -9.85
CA LEU A 144 15.00 1.76 -10.94
C LEU A 144 16.21 2.64 -10.64
N ARG A 145 16.75 2.59 -9.41
CA ARG A 145 17.83 3.45 -8.92
C ARG A 145 18.81 2.69 -8.04
N GLU A 146 20.08 3.08 -8.14
CA GLU A 146 21.17 2.56 -7.34
C GLU A 146 21.71 3.57 -6.33
N ALA A 147 22.42 3.07 -5.32
CA ALA A 147 23.18 3.91 -4.41
C ALA A 147 24.23 4.72 -5.17
N GLY A 148 24.43 5.98 -4.78
CA GLY A 148 25.32 6.94 -5.44
C GLY A 148 24.65 7.76 -6.55
N GLU A 149 23.47 7.37 -7.05
CA GLU A 149 22.75 8.18 -8.04
C GLU A 149 22.15 9.45 -7.41
N SER A 150 22.08 10.50 -8.23
CA SER A 150 21.30 11.70 -7.90
C SER A 150 19.86 11.55 -8.38
N VAL A 151 18.91 11.92 -7.52
CA VAL A 151 17.47 11.87 -7.78
C VAL A 151 16.82 13.23 -7.65
N THR A 152 15.73 13.44 -8.37
CA THR A 152 14.86 14.62 -8.30
C THR A 152 13.47 14.26 -7.75
N PRO A 153 12.69 15.24 -7.27
CA PRO A 153 11.33 14.99 -6.79
C PRO A 153 10.47 14.33 -7.88
N ALA A 154 9.62 13.38 -7.46
CA ALA A 154 8.76 12.56 -8.32
C ALA A 154 9.50 11.60 -9.28
N GLN A 155 10.83 11.55 -9.26
CA GLN A 155 11.59 10.57 -10.04
C GLN A 155 11.39 9.15 -9.47
N PRO A 156 10.93 8.18 -10.29
CA PRO A 156 10.71 6.81 -9.85
C PRO A 156 11.97 6.13 -9.32
N MET A 157 11.82 5.40 -8.21
CA MET A 157 12.87 4.64 -7.53
C MET A 157 12.55 3.15 -7.45
N PHE A 158 11.32 2.81 -7.08
CA PHE A 158 10.89 1.42 -6.91
C PHE A 158 9.48 1.21 -7.46
N ARG A 159 9.18 -0.01 -7.88
CA ARG A 159 7.82 -0.46 -8.16
C ARG A 159 7.47 -1.58 -7.19
N ILE A 160 6.39 -1.39 -6.44
CA ILE A 160 5.85 -2.39 -5.53
C ILE A 160 4.53 -2.89 -6.08
N VAL A 161 4.33 -4.20 -6.01
CA VAL A 161 3.10 -4.85 -6.39
C VAL A 161 2.52 -5.61 -5.21
N ASP A 162 1.23 -5.41 -4.96
CA ASP A 162 0.46 -6.24 -4.03
C ASP A 162 -0.07 -7.46 -4.77
N ILE A 163 0.39 -8.64 -4.36
CA ILE A 163 -0.03 -9.94 -4.92
C ILE A 163 -0.98 -10.71 -3.98
N HIS A 164 -1.46 -10.11 -2.89
CA HIS A 164 -2.45 -10.76 -2.02
C HIS A 164 -3.78 -10.99 -2.74
N GLN A 165 -4.10 -10.11 -3.68
CA GLN A 165 -5.21 -10.25 -4.61
C GLN A 165 -4.67 -10.05 -6.03
N VAL A 166 -5.23 -10.79 -6.99
CA VAL A 166 -4.87 -10.69 -8.40
C VAL A 166 -6.13 -10.67 -9.24
N TYR A 167 -6.09 -9.93 -10.33
CA TYR A 167 -7.09 -9.96 -11.37
C TYR A 167 -6.62 -10.87 -12.50
N VAL A 168 -7.58 -11.48 -13.20
CA VAL A 168 -7.31 -12.19 -14.44
C VAL A 168 -8.08 -11.47 -15.53
N GLN A 169 -7.35 -10.83 -16.43
CA GLN A 169 -7.92 -10.17 -17.59
C GLN A 169 -7.87 -11.14 -18.77
N PHE A 170 -9.01 -11.38 -19.40
CA PHE A 170 -9.10 -12.21 -20.59
C PHE A 170 -10.07 -11.56 -21.58
N TYR A 171 -9.89 -11.87 -22.86
CA TYR A 171 -10.75 -11.38 -23.92
C TYR A 171 -11.83 -12.41 -24.23
N VAL A 172 -13.06 -11.92 -24.38
CA VAL A 172 -14.24 -12.73 -24.69
C VAL A 172 -14.68 -12.39 -26.11
N ARG A 173 -15.09 -13.39 -26.88
CA ARG A 173 -15.64 -13.18 -28.23
C ARG A 173 -17.00 -12.50 -28.13
N ALA A 174 -17.34 -11.66 -29.11
CA ALA A 174 -18.63 -10.95 -29.11
C ALA A 174 -19.85 -11.89 -29.02
N GLU A 175 -19.73 -13.09 -29.62
CA GLU A 175 -20.75 -14.14 -29.59
C GLU A 175 -21.01 -14.67 -28.17
N ASP A 176 -19.96 -14.75 -27.35
CA ASP A 176 -19.99 -15.31 -26.00
C ASP A 176 -20.35 -14.26 -24.94
N LEU A 177 -20.38 -12.97 -25.29
CA LEU A 177 -20.62 -11.87 -24.33
C LEU A 177 -21.98 -12.00 -23.63
N SER A 178 -22.98 -12.54 -24.33
CA SER A 178 -24.32 -12.78 -23.76
C SER A 178 -24.36 -13.89 -22.69
N LEU A 179 -23.30 -14.70 -22.59
CA LEU A 179 -23.21 -15.84 -21.68
C LEU A 179 -22.50 -15.50 -20.36
N ILE A 180 -21.85 -14.34 -20.26
CA ILE A 180 -21.02 -13.96 -19.12
C ILE A 180 -21.61 -12.73 -18.44
N HIS A 181 -21.89 -12.86 -17.14
CA HIS A 181 -22.43 -11.80 -16.31
C HIS A 181 -21.50 -11.49 -15.14
N VAL A 182 -21.56 -10.23 -14.66
CA VAL A 182 -20.87 -9.84 -13.43
C VAL A 182 -21.40 -10.68 -12.26
N GLY A 183 -20.48 -11.24 -11.48
CA GLY A 183 -20.75 -12.14 -10.36
C GLY A 183 -20.64 -13.63 -10.70
N ASP A 184 -20.56 -13.99 -11.99
CA ASP A 184 -20.49 -15.39 -12.40
C ASP A 184 -19.21 -16.06 -11.86
N PRO A 185 -19.31 -17.28 -11.30
CA PRO A 185 -18.15 -17.99 -10.81
C PRO A 185 -17.30 -18.50 -11.98
N MET A 186 -16.01 -18.21 -11.95
CA MET A 186 -15.04 -18.64 -12.95
C MET A 186 -13.95 -19.52 -12.31
N ASN A 187 -13.53 -20.54 -13.05
CA ASN A 187 -12.42 -21.40 -12.66
C ASN A 187 -11.17 -20.97 -13.40
N VAL A 188 -10.16 -20.53 -12.66
CA VAL A 188 -8.87 -20.11 -13.21
C VAL A 188 -7.86 -21.24 -12.99
N ARG A 189 -7.18 -21.63 -14.05
CA ARG A 189 -6.03 -22.55 -13.99
C ARG A 189 -4.78 -21.75 -14.34
N CYS A 190 -3.76 -21.83 -13.49
CA CYS A 190 -2.46 -21.20 -13.74
C CYS A 190 -1.37 -22.29 -13.71
N PRO A 191 -1.12 -22.96 -14.85
CA PRO A 191 -0.19 -24.09 -14.90
C PRO A 191 1.24 -23.74 -14.49
N VAL A 192 1.63 -22.48 -14.68
CA VAL A 192 2.96 -21.95 -14.30
C VAL A 192 3.16 -21.94 -12.79
N LEU A 193 2.09 -21.71 -12.02
CA LEU A 193 2.15 -21.63 -10.56
C LEU A 193 1.87 -22.99 -9.92
N ASP A 194 0.83 -23.69 -10.41
CA ASP A 194 0.54 -25.08 -10.03
C ASP A 194 -0.30 -25.75 -11.13
N PRO A 195 0.21 -26.80 -11.80
CA PRO A 195 -0.48 -27.51 -12.87
C PRO A 195 -1.82 -28.16 -12.47
N LYS A 196 -2.01 -28.48 -11.19
CA LYS A 196 -3.17 -29.25 -10.70
C LYS A 196 -4.18 -28.41 -9.95
N LYS A 197 -3.82 -27.18 -9.58
CA LYS A 197 -4.68 -26.33 -8.76
C LYS A 197 -5.64 -25.53 -9.63
N VAL A 198 -6.92 -25.59 -9.25
CA VAL A 198 -7.97 -24.74 -9.80
C VAL A 198 -8.30 -23.68 -8.77
N TYR A 199 -8.17 -22.42 -9.15
CA TYR A 199 -8.58 -21.28 -8.36
C TYR A 199 -10.00 -20.91 -8.74
N THR A 200 -10.82 -20.53 -7.77
CA THR A 200 -12.18 -20.06 -8.02
C THR A 200 -12.22 -18.55 -7.83
N GLY A 201 -12.67 -17.85 -8.86
CA GLY A 201 -12.89 -16.41 -8.85
C GLY A 201 -14.33 -16.08 -9.25
N LYS A 202 -14.64 -14.78 -9.32
CA LYS A 202 -15.89 -14.28 -9.87
C LYS A 202 -15.58 -13.21 -10.91
N VAL A 203 -16.46 -13.07 -11.90
CA VAL A 203 -16.40 -11.95 -12.84
C VAL A 203 -16.69 -10.66 -12.07
N ASP A 204 -15.69 -9.79 -11.93
CA ASP A 204 -15.81 -8.54 -11.18
C ASP A 204 -16.28 -7.38 -12.07
N PHE A 205 -15.74 -7.32 -13.28
CA PHE A 205 -16.00 -6.25 -14.24
C PHE A 205 -15.96 -6.77 -15.67
N ILE A 206 -16.87 -6.27 -16.51
CA ILE A 206 -16.88 -6.50 -17.96
C ILE A 206 -16.67 -5.13 -18.61
N ASP A 207 -15.59 -4.98 -19.39
CA ASP A 207 -15.31 -3.72 -20.10
C ASP A 207 -16.40 -3.51 -21.16
N PRO A 208 -17.14 -2.38 -21.13
CA PRO A 208 -18.19 -2.12 -22.12
C PRO A 208 -17.64 -1.80 -23.52
N ARG A 209 -16.34 -1.59 -23.67
CA ARG A 209 -15.70 -1.32 -24.95
C ARG A 209 -15.45 -2.64 -25.68
N VAL A 210 -16.08 -2.77 -26.84
CA VAL A 210 -15.86 -3.89 -27.75
C VAL A 210 -14.74 -3.49 -28.71
N ASP A 211 -13.63 -4.22 -28.67
CA ASP A 211 -12.62 -4.11 -29.72
C ASP A 211 -13.19 -4.67 -31.01
N ALA A 212 -13.06 -3.94 -32.11
CA ALA A 212 -13.73 -4.27 -33.37
C ALA A 212 -13.09 -5.48 -34.09
N GLY A 213 -11.88 -5.89 -33.69
CA GLY A 213 -11.14 -7.01 -34.28
C GLY A 213 -10.62 -6.72 -35.67
#